data_AF-A0A2D9T6M8-F1
#
_entry.id   AF-A0A2D9T6M8-F1
#
_cell.length_a   1.000
_cell.length_b   1.000
_cell.length_c   1.000
_cell.angle_alpha   90.00
_cell.angle_beta   90.00
_cell.angle_gamma   90.00
#
_symmetry.space_group_name_H-M   'P 1'
#
loop_
_entity.id
_entity.type
_entity.pdbx_description
1 polymer ?
#
loop_
_entity_poly.entity_id
_entity_poly.type
_entity_poly.pdbx_seq_one_letter_code
_entity_poly.pdbx_strand_id
1 'polypeptide(L)'
;MHAIGALEEDEVVRLQAVDPDVVGYSDLADAHVLRMRPDGTCPFLGDTGCMLHEPMNGLIKPHPCWRFPYGLTATPTGGRITTEHRCSCRTIGRDRPEVPLEKAAQELVERDGRTRANHTVDAEVAIRRDEMIPFAEYEAIEAPMLKALLEEGARPEDVIDRQPFPNLIEGTWGAIAGGMRVVETDSRFDDALSWFGAAIDVRDGGTMDHQARPWTESFDRVLTRVPEADDAEAMIRDWVADSLWSLYWTAYGSFEQARCEMATRLWLLRRLAQEFVSLGSREDVATAEALMIVDLVGTSEWWEGITARLSEAD
;
A
#
# COMPACT_ATOMS: atom_id res chain seq x y z
N MET A 1 -2.30 -3.59 -13.20
CA MET A 1 -0.87 -3.28 -12.96
C MET A 1 -0.55 -3.75 -11.56
N HIS A 2 0.66 -4.25 -11.32
CA HIS A 2 1.18 -4.49 -9.97
C HIS A 2 2.32 -3.50 -9.76
N ALA A 3 2.19 -2.61 -8.78
CA ALA A 3 3.33 -1.87 -8.28
C ALA A 3 4.03 -2.75 -7.24
N ILE A 4 5.28 -3.10 -7.53
CA ILE A 4 6.07 -4.00 -6.69
C ILE A 4 7.05 -3.11 -5.93
N GLY A 5 7.17 -3.33 -4.62
CA GLY A 5 8.13 -2.63 -3.77
C GLY A 5 9.57 -3.03 -4.07
N ALA A 6 10.45 -2.78 -3.09
CA ALA A 6 11.87 -3.16 -3.17
C ALA A 6 12.08 -4.66 -3.44
N LEU A 7 13.19 -4.98 -4.09
CA LEU A 7 13.65 -6.33 -4.41
C LEU A 7 14.73 -6.79 -3.44
N GLU A 8 14.69 -8.06 -3.05
CA GLU A 8 15.75 -8.69 -2.26
C GLU A 8 17.00 -9.00 -3.13
N GLU A 9 18.18 -9.07 -2.53
CA GLU A 9 19.45 -9.26 -3.25
C GLU A 9 19.46 -10.51 -4.16
N ASP A 10 18.90 -11.62 -3.69
CA ASP A 10 18.86 -12.87 -4.45
C ASP A 10 17.83 -12.83 -5.59
N GLU A 11 16.81 -11.97 -5.49
CA GLU A 11 15.85 -11.67 -6.55
C GLU A 11 16.50 -10.81 -7.63
N VAL A 12 17.29 -9.80 -7.23
CA VAL A 12 18.06 -8.96 -8.15
C VAL A 12 18.95 -9.83 -9.04
N VAL A 13 19.72 -10.74 -8.44
CA VAL A 13 20.59 -11.66 -9.18
C VAL A 13 19.80 -12.52 -10.18
N ARG A 14 18.65 -13.06 -9.75
CA ARG A 14 17.79 -13.90 -10.60
C ARG A 14 17.17 -13.12 -11.77
N LEU A 15 16.72 -11.89 -11.52
CA LEU A 15 16.10 -11.03 -12.53
C LEU A 15 17.12 -10.51 -13.53
N GLN A 16 18.30 -10.09 -13.07
CA GLN A 16 19.40 -9.65 -13.93
C GLN A 16 19.95 -10.78 -14.83
N ALA A 17 19.81 -12.04 -14.41
CA ALA A 17 20.15 -13.19 -15.24
C ALA A 17 19.19 -13.38 -16.43
N VAL A 18 17.95 -12.85 -16.34
CA VAL A 18 16.98 -12.85 -17.45
C VAL A 18 17.16 -11.63 -18.32
N ASP A 19 17.25 -10.46 -17.69
CA ASP A 19 17.45 -9.18 -18.34
C ASP A 19 18.29 -8.27 -17.42
N PRO A 20 19.55 -7.95 -17.78
CA PRO A 20 20.44 -7.19 -16.91
C PRO A 20 19.96 -5.76 -16.65
N ASP A 21 19.08 -5.22 -17.50
CA ASP A 21 18.61 -3.84 -17.41
C ASP A 21 17.28 -3.71 -16.64
N VAL A 22 16.70 -4.83 -16.20
CA VAL A 22 15.36 -4.85 -15.58
C VAL A 22 15.33 -4.36 -14.12
N VAL A 23 16.50 -4.30 -13.48
CA VAL A 23 16.66 -3.83 -12.10
C VAL A 23 17.45 -2.52 -12.09
N GLY A 24 16.94 -1.55 -11.35
CA GLY A 24 17.62 -0.30 -11.02
C GLY A 24 17.83 -0.17 -9.51
N TYR A 25 18.61 0.83 -9.12
CA TYR A 25 18.71 1.27 -7.74
C TYR A 25 17.93 2.58 -7.61
N SER A 26 17.00 2.66 -6.65
CA SER A 26 16.37 3.93 -6.27
C SER A 26 17.16 4.51 -5.11
N ASP A 27 17.87 5.61 -5.35
CA ASP A 27 18.60 6.35 -4.31
C ASP A 27 17.66 6.87 -3.22
N LEU A 28 16.39 7.09 -3.57
CA LEU A 28 15.37 7.58 -2.65
C LEU A 28 14.84 6.47 -1.74
N ALA A 29 14.61 5.28 -2.29
CA ALA A 29 14.20 4.10 -1.53
C ALA A 29 15.37 3.41 -0.82
N ASP A 30 16.61 3.79 -1.15
CA ASP A 30 17.85 3.09 -0.80
C ASP A 30 17.78 1.58 -1.06
N ALA A 31 17.17 1.22 -2.20
CA ALA A 31 16.81 -0.16 -2.51
C ALA A 31 16.84 -0.48 -4.01
N HIS A 32 16.99 -1.75 -4.34
CA HIS A 32 16.82 -2.23 -5.70
C HIS A 32 15.33 -2.30 -6.07
N VAL A 33 14.99 -1.81 -7.26
CA VAL A 33 13.61 -1.74 -7.77
C VAL A 33 13.55 -2.21 -9.22
N LEU A 34 12.37 -2.60 -9.69
CA LEU A 34 12.16 -2.89 -11.12
C LEU A 34 12.15 -1.59 -11.93
N ARG A 35 12.96 -1.54 -12.99
CA ARG A 35 12.86 -0.46 -13.99
C ARG A 35 11.62 -0.66 -14.84
N MET A 36 10.80 0.38 -14.97
CA MET A 36 9.67 0.32 -15.87
C MET A 36 10.10 0.57 -17.30
N ARG A 37 9.28 0.11 -18.25
CA ARG A 37 9.43 0.48 -19.65
C ARG A 37 9.17 1.98 -19.84
N PRO A 38 9.62 2.59 -20.96
CA PRO A 38 9.35 4.00 -21.24
C PRO A 38 7.85 4.38 -21.27
N ASP A 39 6.97 3.40 -21.51
CA ASP A 39 5.51 3.59 -21.45
C ASP A 39 4.92 3.43 -20.02
N GLY A 40 5.80 3.30 -19.01
CA GLY A 40 5.44 3.15 -17.61
C GLY A 40 4.89 1.78 -17.22
N THR A 41 4.92 0.80 -18.13
CA THR A 41 4.47 -0.57 -17.86
C THR A 41 5.57 -1.46 -17.26
N CYS A 42 5.14 -2.53 -16.58
CA CYS A 42 6.04 -3.54 -16.05
C CYS A 42 6.92 -4.13 -17.19
N PRO A 43 8.24 -4.29 -16.98
CA PRO A 43 9.15 -4.81 -17.98
C PRO A 43 8.83 -6.24 -18.43
N PHE A 44 8.08 -6.99 -17.61
CA PHE A 44 7.62 -8.33 -17.90
C PHE A 44 6.18 -8.41 -18.43
N LEU A 45 5.52 -7.29 -18.74
CA LEU A 45 4.17 -7.33 -19.32
C LEU A 45 4.25 -7.74 -20.81
N GLY A 46 3.79 -8.93 -21.15
CA GLY A 46 3.62 -9.38 -22.53
C GLY A 46 2.20 -9.16 -23.05
N ASP A 47 1.97 -9.53 -24.31
CA ASP A 47 0.68 -9.35 -24.99
C ASP A 47 -0.48 -10.09 -24.31
N THR A 48 -0.19 -11.23 -23.67
CA THR A 48 -1.16 -12.11 -23.02
C THR A 48 -1.15 -12.03 -21.49
N GLY A 49 -0.26 -11.23 -20.88
CA GLY A 49 -0.13 -11.13 -19.43
C GLY A 49 1.32 -11.06 -18.95
N CYS A 50 1.54 -11.33 -17.66
CA CYS A 50 2.89 -11.28 -17.09
C CYS A 50 3.75 -12.45 -17.59
N MET A 51 4.82 -12.12 -18.31
CA MET A 51 5.77 -13.06 -18.90
C MET A 51 6.58 -13.83 -17.86
N LEU A 52 6.55 -13.47 -16.57
CA LEU A 52 7.22 -14.26 -15.51
C LEU A 52 6.44 -15.52 -15.13
N HIS A 53 5.20 -15.71 -15.58
CA HIS A 53 4.44 -16.94 -15.31
C HIS A 53 4.95 -18.15 -16.10
N GLU A 54 5.51 -17.95 -17.29
CA GLU A 54 5.88 -19.04 -18.20
C GLU A 54 7.33 -19.56 -18.00
N PRO A 55 8.39 -18.71 -17.89
CA PRO A 55 9.76 -19.14 -17.72
C PRO A 55 9.93 -19.97 -16.45
N MET A 56 10.48 -21.18 -16.61
CA MET A 56 10.75 -22.10 -15.52
C MET A 56 9.55 -22.29 -14.57
N ASN A 57 8.31 -22.25 -15.08
CA ASN A 57 7.09 -22.37 -14.28
C ASN A 57 6.98 -21.34 -13.13
N GLY A 58 7.38 -20.09 -13.39
CA GLY A 58 7.33 -19.02 -12.39
C GLY A 58 8.48 -19.04 -11.38
N LEU A 59 9.54 -19.83 -11.60
CA LEU A 59 10.68 -19.91 -10.68
C LEU A 59 11.46 -18.59 -10.54
N ILE A 60 11.39 -17.73 -11.56
CA ILE A 60 12.06 -16.42 -11.61
C ILE A 60 11.22 -15.31 -10.97
N LYS A 61 9.92 -15.57 -10.77
CA LYS A 61 9.00 -14.58 -10.20
C LYS A 61 9.52 -14.17 -8.82
N PRO A 62 9.78 -12.86 -8.60
CA PRO A 62 10.24 -12.39 -7.29
C PRO A 62 9.14 -12.64 -6.26
N HIS A 63 9.53 -12.89 -5.02
CA HIS A 63 8.67 -13.21 -3.90
C HIS A 63 7.52 -12.20 -3.71
N PRO A 64 7.75 -10.87 -3.79
CA PRO A 64 6.66 -9.89 -3.78
C PRO A 64 5.60 -10.16 -4.85
N CYS A 65 6.00 -10.57 -6.06
CA CYS A 65 5.04 -10.93 -7.10
C CYS A 65 4.31 -12.24 -6.80
N TRP A 66 4.99 -13.20 -6.16
CA TRP A 66 4.50 -14.57 -5.98
C TRP A 66 3.22 -14.60 -5.16
N ARG A 67 3.20 -13.84 -4.07
CA ARG A 67 2.08 -13.76 -3.13
C ARG A 67 1.05 -12.70 -3.47
N PHE A 68 1.45 -11.70 -4.26
CA PHE A 68 0.58 -10.58 -4.60
C PHE A 68 -0.77 -11.02 -5.20
N PRO A 69 -1.90 -10.46 -4.75
CA PRO A 69 -2.03 -9.36 -3.79
C PRO A 69 -2.22 -9.82 -2.32
N TYR A 70 -1.95 -11.09 -1.97
CA TYR A 70 -2.25 -11.64 -0.66
C TYR A 70 -1.16 -11.39 0.38
N GLY A 71 -1.59 -11.05 1.60
CA GLY A 71 -0.78 -11.05 2.81
C GLY A 71 -1.28 -12.08 3.82
N LEU A 72 -0.38 -12.52 4.68
CA LEU A 72 -0.71 -13.40 5.80
C LEU A 72 0.03 -12.95 7.07
N THR A 73 -0.74 -12.70 8.12
CA THR A 73 -0.21 -12.48 9.46
C THR A 73 -0.57 -13.63 10.37
N ALA A 74 0.44 -14.24 11.00
CA ALA A 74 0.21 -15.22 12.06
C ALA A 74 -0.09 -14.49 13.37
N THR A 75 -1.22 -14.81 14.00
CA THR A 75 -1.60 -14.28 15.32
C THR A 75 -1.76 -15.42 16.33
N PRO A 76 -1.85 -15.11 17.63
CA PRO A 76 -2.14 -16.12 18.66
C PRO A 76 -3.47 -16.87 18.47
N THR A 77 -4.41 -16.30 17.71
CA THR A 77 -5.76 -16.87 17.49
C THR A 77 -5.97 -17.41 16.08
N GLY A 78 -5.00 -17.25 15.17
CA GLY A 78 -5.07 -17.81 13.83
C GLY A 78 -4.32 -16.98 12.78
N GLY A 79 -4.41 -17.38 11.52
CA GLY A 79 -3.89 -16.58 10.41
C GLY A 79 -4.90 -15.51 9.99
N ARG A 80 -4.45 -14.26 9.83
CA ARG A 80 -5.21 -13.18 9.20
C ARG A 80 -4.74 -12.99 7.76
N ILE A 81 -5.64 -13.26 6.81
CA ILE A 81 -5.39 -13.06 5.38
C ILE A 81 -5.82 -11.66 5.01
N THR A 82 -4.98 -10.96 4.26
CA THR A 82 -5.25 -9.63 3.71
C THR A 82 -5.07 -9.62 2.21
N THR A 83 -5.53 -8.52 1.62
CA THR A 83 -5.28 -8.16 0.22
C THR A 83 -4.73 -6.77 0.11
N GLU A 84 -3.76 -6.58 -0.78
CA GLU A 84 -3.13 -5.28 -0.99
C GLU A 84 -3.87 -4.46 -2.05
N HIS A 85 -4.04 -3.17 -1.77
CA HIS A 85 -4.73 -2.21 -2.64
C HIS A 85 -3.82 -1.62 -3.72
N ARG A 86 -2.54 -2.01 -3.71
CA ARG A 86 -1.58 -1.88 -4.82
C ARG A 86 -2.06 -2.56 -6.12
N CYS A 87 -3.10 -3.40 -6.07
CA CYS A 87 -3.76 -3.97 -7.24
C CYS A 87 -5.03 -3.19 -7.59
N SER A 88 -5.04 -2.51 -8.74
CA SER A 88 -6.24 -1.80 -9.20
C SER A 88 -7.48 -2.71 -9.31
N CYS A 89 -7.31 -4.00 -9.63
CA CYS A 89 -8.41 -4.96 -9.71
C CYS A 89 -9.01 -5.36 -8.35
N ARG A 90 -8.27 -5.16 -7.25
CA ARG A 90 -8.75 -5.35 -5.87
C ARG A 90 -9.54 -4.13 -5.39
N THR A 91 -9.18 -2.95 -5.90
CA THR A 91 -9.70 -1.67 -5.41
C THR A 91 -10.92 -1.18 -6.18
N ILE A 92 -10.98 -1.35 -7.50
CA ILE A 92 -12.06 -0.78 -8.34
C ILE A 92 -12.63 -1.79 -9.34
N GLY A 93 -13.96 -1.78 -9.46
CA GLY A 93 -14.74 -2.59 -10.41
C GLY A 93 -15.83 -3.40 -9.73
N ARG A 94 -16.90 -3.73 -10.48
CA ARG A 94 -18.07 -4.45 -9.93
C ARG A 94 -17.83 -5.92 -9.63
N ASP A 95 -16.93 -6.53 -10.38
CA ASP A 95 -16.53 -7.93 -10.22
C ASP A 95 -15.19 -8.01 -9.48
N ARG A 96 -15.03 -7.28 -8.35
CA ARG A 96 -13.85 -7.47 -7.50
C ARG A 96 -13.83 -8.96 -7.15
N PRO A 97 -12.80 -9.72 -7.56
CA PRO A 97 -12.82 -11.15 -7.35
C PRO A 97 -12.90 -11.39 -5.86
N GLU A 98 -13.95 -12.10 -5.41
CA GLU A 98 -13.96 -12.63 -4.07
C GLU A 98 -12.66 -13.39 -3.85
N VAL A 99 -12.15 -13.30 -2.62
CA VAL A 99 -10.97 -14.04 -2.19
C VAL A 99 -11.45 -15.15 -1.27
N PRO A 100 -11.86 -16.31 -1.81
CA PRO A 100 -12.13 -17.47 -0.98
C PRO A 100 -10.88 -17.82 -0.17
N LEU A 101 -11.07 -18.18 1.10
CA LEU A 101 -9.98 -18.60 1.98
C LEU A 101 -9.20 -19.75 1.38
N GLU A 102 -9.87 -20.68 0.69
CA GLU A 102 -9.23 -21.83 0.04
C GLU A 102 -8.31 -21.40 -1.10
N LYS A 103 -8.71 -20.38 -1.87
CA LYS A 103 -7.91 -19.85 -2.97
C LYS A 103 -6.72 -19.04 -2.44
N ALA A 104 -6.94 -18.19 -1.44
CA ALA A 104 -5.86 -17.46 -0.78
C ALA A 104 -4.85 -18.42 -0.14
N ALA A 105 -5.33 -19.48 0.53
CA ALA A 105 -4.45 -20.48 1.13
C ALA A 105 -3.56 -21.17 0.10
N GLN A 106 -4.06 -21.46 -1.12
CA GLN A 106 -3.24 -22.05 -2.19
C GLN A 106 -2.11 -21.12 -2.64
N GLU A 107 -2.37 -19.82 -2.70
CA GLU A 107 -1.39 -18.80 -3.13
C GLU A 107 -0.39 -18.43 -2.00
N LEU A 108 -0.75 -18.70 -0.75
CA LEU A 108 0.09 -18.45 0.43
C LEU A 108 0.99 -19.65 0.80
N VAL A 109 0.74 -20.83 0.23
CA VAL A 109 1.57 -22.02 0.41
C VAL A 109 2.87 -21.88 -0.39
N GLU A 110 3.99 -21.99 0.31
CA GLU A 110 5.31 -21.99 -0.31
C GLU A 110 5.64 -23.31 -1.01
N ARG A 111 6.78 -23.35 -1.70
CA ARG A 111 7.23 -24.54 -2.46
C ARG A 111 7.42 -25.80 -1.61
N ASP A 112 7.65 -25.63 -0.30
CA ASP A 112 7.79 -26.73 0.65
C ASP A 112 6.44 -27.27 1.16
N GLY A 113 5.33 -26.71 0.66
CA GLY A 113 3.97 -27.08 1.04
C GLY A 113 3.49 -26.42 2.34
N ARG A 114 4.25 -25.50 2.92
CA ARG A 114 3.89 -24.80 4.17
C ARG A 114 3.42 -23.39 3.89
N THR A 115 2.44 -22.94 4.65
CA THR A 115 2.07 -21.53 4.66
C THR A 115 3.08 -20.76 5.52
N ARG A 116 3.70 -19.73 4.97
CA ARG A 116 4.59 -18.83 5.72
C ARG A 116 3.92 -17.49 5.94
N ALA A 117 3.84 -17.02 7.18
CA ALA A 117 3.32 -15.67 7.41
C ALA A 117 4.33 -14.62 6.92
N ASN A 118 3.84 -13.54 6.33
CA ASN A 118 4.61 -12.34 6.06
C ASN A 118 5.02 -11.66 7.37
N HIS A 119 4.13 -11.71 8.36
CA HIS A 119 4.31 -11.10 9.66
C HIS A 119 3.81 -12.01 10.78
N THR A 120 4.40 -11.89 11.98
CA THR A 120 3.95 -12.65 13.15
C THR A 120 3.70 -11.67 14.30
N VAL A 121 2.55 -11.83 14.95
CA VAL A 121 2.15 -11.04 16.10
C VAL A 121 2.26 -11.93 17.34
N ASP A 122 2.93 -11.39 18.35
CA ASP A 122 3.14 -12.07 19.62
C ASP A 122 1.86 -12.11 20.48
N ALA A 123 1.96 -12.73 21.66
CA ALA A 123 0.85 -12.82 22.61
C ALA A 123 0.41 -11.47 23.20
N GLU A 124 1.26 -10.44 23.08
CA GLU A 124 1.02 -9.09 23.55
C GLU A 124 1.24 -8.08 22.42
N VAL A 125 0.52 -6.98 22.47
CA VAL A 125 0.50 -5.92 21.46
C VAL A 125 0.70 -4.57 22.16
N ALA A 126 1.54 -3.71 21.60
CA ALA A 126 1.71 -2.35 22.07
C ALA A 126 0.46 -1.52 21.73
N ILE A 127 -0.33 -1.11 22.72
CA ILE A 127 -1.41 -0.14 22.52
C ILE A 127 -0.86 1.29 22.50
N ARG A 128 0.18 1.53 23.32
CA ARG A 128 1.05 2.71 23.33
C ARG A 128 2.50 2.26 23.48
N ARG A 129 3.47 3.15 23.30
CA ARG A 129 4.91 2.83 23.38
C ARG A 129 5.32 2.12 24.67
N ASP A 130 4.79 2.59 25.79
CA ASP A 130 5.12 2.08 27.12
C ASP A 130 4.00 1.17 27.69
N GLU A 131 3.04 0.77 26.85
CA GLU A 131 1.85 0.02 27.27
C GLU A 131 1.59 -1.18 26.35
N MET A 132 1.82 -2.38 26.89
CA MET A 132 1.50 -3.64 26.22
C MET A 132 0.22 -4.23 26.80
N ILE A 133 -0.63 -4.79 25.94
CA ILE A 133 -1.84 -5.52 26.34
C ILE A 133 -1.86 -6.91 25.70
N PRO A 134 -2.53 -7.91 26.30
CA PRO A 134 -2.74 -9.20 25.66
C PRO A 134 -3.45 -9.06 24.30
N PHE A 135 -3.07 -9.90 23.33
CA PHE A 135 -3.65 -9.89 21.99
C PHE A 135 -5.18 -9.99 22.00
N ALA A 136 -5.75 -10.82 22.90
CA ALA A 136 -7.20 -10.95 23.03
C ALA A 136 -7.90 -9.66 23.50
N GLU A 137 -7.22 -8.83 24.31
CA GLU A 137 -7.74 -7.52 24.70
C GLU A 137 -7.68 -6.53 23.53
N TYR A 138 -6.59 -6.58 22.75
CA TYR A 138 -6.49 -5.82 21.50
C TYR A 138 -7.62 -6.20 20.51
N GLU A 139 -7.90 -7.49 20.31
CA GLU A 139 -8.97 -7.93 19.41
C GLU A 139 -10.34 -7.39 19.83
N ALA A 140 -10.59 -7.26 21.13
CA ALA A 140 -11.82 -6.67 21.65
C ALA A 140 -11.94 -5.17 21.36
N ILE A 141 -10.81 -4.46 21.21
CA ILE A 141 -10.75 -3.05 20.81
C ILE A 141 -10.92 -2.91 19.29
N GLU A 142 -10.26 -3.75 18.52
CA GLU A 142 -10.24 -3.71 17.05
C GLU A 142 -11.58 -4.15 16.42
N ALA A 143 -12.19 -5.22 16.95
CA ALA A 143 -13.41 -5.81 16.37
C ALA A 143 -14.55 -4.80 16.11
N PRO A 144 -14.92 -3.89 17.04
CA PRO A 144 -15.93 -2.88 16.77
C PRO A 144 -15.51 -1.86 15.69
N MET A 145 -14.21 -1.56 15.56
CA MET A 145 -13.70 -0.66 14.51
C MET A 145 -13.85 -1.30 13.13
N LEU A 146 -13.43 -2.56 12.98
CA LEU A 146 -13.60 -3.32 11.74
C LEU A 146 -15.06 -3.47 11.36
N LYS A 147 -15.92 -3.77 12.34
CA LYS A 147 -17.37 -3.84 12.11
C LYS A 147 -17.91 -2.50 11.58
N ALA A 148 -17.53 -1.38 12.18
CA ALA A 148 -17.97 -0.06 11.74
C ALA A 148 -17.51 0.25 10.31
N LEU A 149 -16.29 -0.15 9.92
CA LEU A 149 -15.79 0.04 8.54
C LEU A 149 -16.56 -0.79 7.50
N LEU A 150 -17.19 -1.89 7.91
CA LEU A 150 -18.06 -2.67 7.02
C LEU A 150 -19.47 -2.07 6.86
N GLU A 151 -19.85 -1.09 7.67
CA GLU A 151 -21.17 -0.45 7.61
C GLU A 151 -21.21 0.65 6.53
N GLU A 152 -22.27 0.64 5.71
CA GLU A 152 -22.49 1.67 4.70
C GLU A 152 -22.70 3.04 5.36
N GLY A 153 -22.04 4.07 4.84
CA GLY A 153 -22.11 5.44 5.36
C GLY A 153 -21.21 5.71 6.57
N ALA A 154 -20.46 4.73 7.08
CA ALA A 154 -19.42 4.98 8.07
C ALA A 154 -18.31 5.85 7.48
N ARG A 155 -17.79 6.76 8.29
CA ARG A 155 -16.64 7.61 7.93
C ARG A 155 -15.37 7.01 8.52
N PRO A 156 -14.38 6.61 7.70
CA PRO A 156 -13.14 6.04 8.21
C PRO A 156 -12.42 6.95 9.21
N GLU A 157 -12.52 8.28 9.07
CA GLU A 157 -11.94 9.24 10.02
C GLU A 157 -12.55 9.10 11.41
N ASP A 158 -13.85 8.85 11.50
CA ASP A 158 -14.57 8.74 12.77
C ASP A 158 -14.26 7.40 13.46
N VAL A 159 -13.92 6.35 12.68
CA VAL A 159 -13.46 5.06 13.21
C VAL A 159 -12.01 5.16 13.70
N ILE A 160 -11.13 5.76 12.90
CA ILE A 160 -9.72 5.95 13.25
C ILE A 160 -9.58 6.96 14.38
N ASP A 161 -10.48 7.94 14.48
CA ASP A 161 -10.61 8.91 15.58
C ASP A 161 -9.25 9.53 15.97
N ARG A 162 -8.47 9.95 14.97
CA ARG A 162 -7.22 10.70 15.17
C ARG A 162 -7.10 11.81 14.15
N GLN A 163 -6.40 12.87 14.54
CA GLN A 163 -6.06 13.96 13.62
C GLN A 163 -4.86 13.55 12.76
N PRO A 164 -4.86 13.90 11.46
CA PRO A 164 -3.71 13.67 10.60
C PRO A 164 -2.54 14.56 10.98
N PHE A 165 -1.33 14.16 10.59
CA PHE A 165 -0.08 14.89 10.81
C PHE A 165 0.19 15.19 12.30
N PRO A 166 0.31 14.15 13.15
CA PRO A 166 0.77 14.34 14.52
C PRO A 166 2.16 15.00 14.52
N ASN A 167 2.58 15.50 15.69
CA ASN A 167 3.95 15.97 15.82
C ASN A 167 4.93 14.80 15.56
N LEU A 168 6.15 15.16 15.15
CA LEU A 168 7.24 14.19 15.03
C LEU A 168 8.15 14.37 16.23
N ILE A 169 8.66 13.25 16.77
CA ILE A 169 9.73 13.28 17.77
C ILE A 169 10.97 13.97 17.20
N GLU A 170 11.27 13.70 15.93
CA GLU A 170 12.40 14.27 15.20
C GLU A 170 11.98 14.65 13.78
N GLY A 171 12.42 15.82 13.33
CA GLY A 171 12.16 16.34 12.00
C GLY A 171 10.84 17.12 11.88
N THR A 172 10.44 17.41 10.64
CA THR A 172 9.19 18.11 10.33
C THR A 172 8.54 17.47 9.10
N TRP A 173 7.22 17.61 8.98
CA TRP A 173 6.49 17.16 7.80
C TRP A 173 6.99 17.80 6.50
N GLY A 174 7.34 19.10 6.54
CA GLY A 174 7.96 19.77 5.38
C GLY A 174 9.33 19.20 5.01
N ALA A 175 10.15 18.76 5.97
CA ALA A 175 11.41 18.10 5.68
C ALA A 175 11.20 16.71 5.06
N ILE A 176 10.20 15.95 5.55
CA ILE A 176 9.78 14.68 4.96
C ILE A 176 9.31 14.89 3.51
N ALA A 177 8.43 15.87 3.28
CA ALA A 177 7.94 16.21 1.94
C ALA A 177 9.08 16.58 0.99
N GLY A 178 10.01 17.43 1.46
CA GLY A 178 11.21 17.81 0.70
C GLY A 178 12.10 16.62 0.35
N GLY A 179 12.22 15.63 1.24
CA GLY A 179 12.96 14.39 1.01
C GLY A 179 12.32 13.47 -0.02
N MET A 180 11.01 13.59 -0.27
CA MET A 180 10.27 12.79 -1.25
C MET A 180 10.25 13.41 -2.65
N ARG A 181 10.82 14.61 -2.85
CA ARG A 181 10.84 15.28 -4.16
C ARG A 181 11.86 14.62 -5.09
N VAL A 182 11.38 14.13 -6.23
CA VAL A 182 12.22 13.49 -7.24
C VAL A 182 12.42 14.43 -8.43
N VAL A 183 13.64 14.49 -8.95
CA VAL A 183 13.99 15.39 -10.06
C VAL A 183 13.81 14.69 -11.41
N GLU A 184 14.12 13.39 -11.52
CA GLU A 184 13.92 12.54 -12.70
C GLU A 184 14.15 11.06 -12.30
N THR A 185 13.28 10.14 -12.70
CA THR A 185 13.36 8.70 -12.38
C THR A 185 12.60 7.83 -13.39
N ASP A 186 13.06 6.59 -13.56
CA ASP A 186 12.40 5.56 -14.38
C ASP A 186 11.54 4.60 -13.51
N SER A 187 11.29 4.99 -12.25
CA SER A 187 10.60 4.20 -11.23
C SER A 187 9.23 4.77 -10.91
N ARG A 188 8.19 3.93 -11.01
CA ARG A 188 6.83 4.28 -10.58
C ARG A 188 6.72 4.44 -9.06
N PHE A 189 7.65 3.85 -8.30
CA PHE A 189 7.70 4.05 -6.86
C PHE A 189 8.17 5.47 -6.53
N ASP A 190 9.16 5.97 -7.26
CA ASP A 190 9.68 7.32 -7.08
C ASP A 190 8.63 8.37 -7.55
N ASP A 191 7.89 8.09 -8.64
CA ASP A 191 6.70 8.89 -9.02
C ASP A 191 5.68 8.94 -7.86
N ALA A 192 5.41 7.80 -7.23
CA ALA A 192 4.48 7.72 -6.10
C ALA A 192 4.96 8.56 -4.91
N LEU A 193 6.25 8.49 -4.58
CA LEU A 193 6.87 9.30 -3.53
C LEU A 193 6.76 10.79 -3.85
N SER A 194 7.03 11.21 -5.09
CA SER A 194 6.89 12.60 -5.49
C SER A 194 5.47 13.12 -5.29
N TRP A 195 4.46 12.35 -5.71
CA TRP A 195 3.05 12.71 -5.49
C TRP A 195 2.69 12.76 -4.01
N PHE A 196 3.14 11.77 -3.24
CA PHE A 196 2.89 11.68 -1.81
C PHE A 196 3.52 12.87 -1.06
N GLY A 197 4.77 13.23 -1.37
CA GLY A 197 5.47 14.39 -0.84
C GLY A 197 4.79 15.71 -1.21
N ALA A 198 4.37 15.86 -2.47
CA ALA A 198 3.64 17.05 -2.91
C ALA A 198 2.29 17.21 -2.19
N ALA A 199 1.60 16.10 -1.89
CA ALA A 199 0.39 16.14 -1.08
C ALA A 199 0.66 16.61 0.36
N ILE A 200 1.78 16.20 0.97
CA ILE A 200 2.22 16.71 2.28
C ILE A 200 2.49 18.22 2.20
N ASP A 201 3.18 18.70 1.16
CA ASP A 201 3.50 20.14 1.00
C ASP A 201 2.25 21.03 0.96
N VAL A 202 1.13 20.55 0.41
CA VAL A 202 -0.13 21.30 0.37
C VAL A 202 -0.68 21.62 1.77
N ARG A 203 -0.43 20.75 2.76
CA ARG A 203 -0.79 21.02 4.16
C ARG A 203 -0.26 22.38 4.63
N ASP A 204 0.97 22.69 4.24
CA ASP A 204 1.69 23.89 4.66
C ASP A 204 1.53 25.05 3.63
N GLY A 205 0.54 24.95 2.73
CA GLY A 205 0.21 25.98 1.74
C GLY A 205 0.95 25.86 0.41
N GLY A 206 1.66 24.76 0.18
CA GLY A 206 2.25 24.42 -1.11
C GLY A 206 1.22 24.06 -2.19
N THR A 207 1.71 23.67 -3.36
CA THR A 207 0.89 23.24 -4.51
C THR A 207 1.39 21.90 -5.05
N MET A 208 0.47 21.06 -5.52
CA MET A 208 0.84 19.87 -6.30
C MET A 208 1.14 20.33 -7.74
N ASP A 209 2.42 20.51 -8.07
CA ASP A 209 2.87 20.94 -9.40
C ASP A 209 3.07 19.74 -10.34
N HIS A 210 2.00 18.96 -10.52
CA HIS A 210 2.01 17.81 -11.42
C HIS A 210 1.00 18.01 -12.56
N GLN A 211 1.46 17.79 -13.80
CA GLN A 211 0.63 18.04 -15.00
C GLN A 211 -0.13 16.79 -15.48
N ALA A 212 0.21 15.59 -14.99
CA ALA A 212 -0.39 14.35 -15.43
C ALA A 212 -0.42 13.31 -14.31
N ARG A 213 -1.48 12.50 -14.26
CA ARG A 213 -1.61 11.41 -13.28
C ARG A 213 -0.63 10.28 -13.61
N PRO A 214 0.00 9.67 -12.59
CA PRO A 214 1.09 8.71 -12.78
C PRO A 214 0.64 7.45 -13.54
N TRP A 215 -0.53 6.88 -13.30
CA TRP A 215 -0.96 5.61 -13.92
C TRP A 215 -2.23 5.75 -14.77
N THR A 216 -2.34 6.90 -15.44
CA THR A 216 -3.42 7.20 -16.39
C THR A 216 -3.72 6.00 -17.31
N GLU A 217 -2.70 5.40 -17.94
CA GLU A 217 -2.90 4.30 -18.89
C GLU A 217 -3.49 3.03 -18.27
N SER A 218 -3.24 2.79 -16.99
CA SER A 218 -3.73 1.62 -16.29
C SER A 218 -5.15 1.81 -15.77
N PHE A 219 -5.46 3.00 -15.27
CA PHE A 219 -6.78 3.35 -14.79
C PHE A 219 -7.77 3.70 -15.92
N ASP A 220 -7.30 4.18 -17.06
CA ASP A 220 -8.14 4.35 -18.26
C ASP A 220 -8.58 2.99 -18.83
N ARG A 221 -7.75 1.95 -18.70
CA ARG A 221 -8.17 0.57 -19.00
C ARG A 221 -9.23 0.07 -18.03
N VAL A 222 -9.19 0.48 -16.76
CA VAL A 222 -10.27 0.15 -15.79
C VAL A 222 -11.58 0.76 -16.24
N LEU A 223 -11.60 2.01 -16.73
CA LEU A 223 -12.82 2.66 -17.25
C LEU A 223 -13.51 1.85 -18.35
N THR A 224 -12.75 1.12 -19.18
CA THR A 224 -13.36 0.25 -20.21
C THR A 224 -14.15 -0.95 -19.63
N ARG A 225 -13.81 -1.38 -18.42
CA ARG A 225 -14.44 -2.52 -17.72
C ARG A 225 -15.46 -2.06 -16.67
N VAL A 226 -15.36 -0.81 -16.21
CA VAL A 226 -16.17 -0.24 -15.13
C VAL A 226 -16.89 1.02 -15.66
N PRO A 227 -17.88 0.83 -16.56
CA PRO A 227 -18.54 1.96 -17.24
C PRO A 227 -19.36 2.83 -16.27
N GLU A 228 -19.90 2.22 -15.21
CA GLU A 228 -20.65 2.91 -14.16
C GLU A 228 -19.72 3.23 -12.98
N ALA A 229 -19.97 4.35 -12.31
CA ALA A 229 -19.19 4.75 -11.13
C ALA A 229 -19.37 3.75 -9.97
N ASP A 230 -18.28 3.46 -9.28
CA ASP A 230 -18.24 2.65 -8.06
C ASP A 230 -18.24 3.55 -6.80
N ASP A 231 -18.49 2.98 -5.61
CA ASP A 231 -18.50 3.76 -4.35
C ASP A 231 -17.06 4.02 -3.87
N ALA A 232 -16.58 5.25 -4.05
CA ALA A 232 -15.27 5.70 -3.59
C ALA A 232 -15.09 5.55 -2.07
N GLU A 233 -16.12 5.86 -1.27
CA GLU A 233 -16.03 5.72 0.18
C GLU A 233 -15.97 4.24 0.60
N ALA A 234 -16.66 3.34 -0.13
CA ALA A 234 -16.50 1.91 0.11
C ALA A 234 -15.06 1.44 -0.12
N MET A 235 -14.37 1.95 -1.15
CA MET A 235 -12.96 1.62 -1.39
C MET A 235 -12.07 2.05 -0.23
N ILE A 236 -12.30 3.25 0.31
CA ILE A 236 -11.52 3.79 1.43
C ILE A 236 -11.80 2.98 2.70
N ARG A 237 -13.07 2.70 3.02
CA ARG A 237 -13.46 1.88 4.18
C ARG A 237 -12.79 0.51 4.16
N ASP A 238 -12.85 -0.15 3.00
CA ASP A 238 -12.26 -1.46 2.74
C ASP A 238 -10.73 -1.46 2.92
N TRP A 239 -10.03 -0.46 2.36
CA TRP A 239 -8.58 -0.31 2.55
C TRP A 239 -8.17 -0.03 4.00
N VAL A 240 -8.92 0.82 4.72
CA VAL A 240 -8.64 1.07 6.15
C VAL A 240 -8.86 -0.21 6.96
N ALA A 241 -9.91 -0.98 6.65
CA ALA A 241 -10.18 -2.25 7.31
C ALA A 241 -9.05 -3.26 7.06
N ASP A 242 -8.63 -3.45 5.80
CA ASP A 242 -7.52 -4.34 5.44
C ASP A 242 -6.20 -3.92 6.12
N SER A 243 -5.94 -2.60 6.18
CA SER A 243 -4.73 -2.06 6.83
C SER A 243 -4.69 -2.34 8.33
N LEU A 244 -5.81 -2.16 9.04
CA LEU A 244 -5.89 -2.49 10.48
C LEU A 244 -5.79 -4.01 10.70
N TRP A 245 -6.58 -4.77 9.95
CA TRP A 245 -6.67 -6.23 10.03
C TRP A 245 -5.32 -6.91 9.76
N SER A 246 -4.47 -6.32 8.91
CA SER A 246 -3.14 -6.83 8.58
C SER A 246 -2.21 -6.98 9.77
N LEU A 247 -2.36 -6.12 10.78
CA LEU A 247 -1.45 -6.01 11.93
C LEU A 247 0.03 -5.78 11.58
N TYR A 248 0.38 -5.46 10.32
CA TYR A 248 1.76 -5.16 9.95
C TYR A 248 2.35 -3.99 10.75
N TRP A 249 1.48 -3.08 11.22
CA TRP A 249 1.87 -1.98 12.09
C TRP A 249 2.54 -2.39 13.40
N THR A 250 2.30 -3.62 13.87
CA THR A 250 2.95 -4.14 15.09
C THR A 250 4.45 -4.36 14.91
N ALA A 251 4.97 -4.38 13.67
CA ALA A 251 6.40 -4.48 13.41
C ALA A 251 7.17 -3.18 13.72
N TYR A 252 6.51 -2.03 13.66
CA TYR A 252 7.16 -0.72 13.68
C TYR A 252 6.54 0.32 14.63
N GLY A 253 5.54 -0.06 15.43
CA GLY A 253 4.99 0.83 16.43
C GLY A 253 3.86 0.26 17.28
N SER A 254 3.21 1.16 18.01
CA SER A 254 2.00 0.88 18.78
C SER A 254 0.73 1.08 17.96
N PHE A 255 -0.40 0.65 18.51
CA PHE A 255 -1.71 0.88 17.91
C PHE A 255 -2.05 2.37 17.81
N GLU A 256 -1.65 3.19 18.81
CA GLU A 256 -1.83 4.63 18.71
C GLU A 256 -1.01 5.27 17.59
N GLN A 257 0.24 4.84 17.42
CA GLN A 257 1.03 5.26 16.27
C GLN A 257 0.36 4.84 14.96
N ALA A 258 -0.15 3.61 14.88
CA ALA A 258 -0.86 3.11 13.70
C ALA A 258 -2.12 3.92 13.38
N ARG A 259 -2.90 4.34 14.38
CA ARG A 259 -4.08 5.21 14.17
C ARG A 259 -3.69 6.60 13.69
N CYS A 260 -2.66 7.21 14.27
CA CYS A 260 -2.18 8.54 13.85
C CYS A 260 -1.57 8.53 12.43
N GLU A 261 -0.83 7.46 12.13
CA GLU A 261 -0.28 7.16 10.80
C GLU A 261 -1.42 7.00 9.78
N MET A 262 -2.41 6.15 10.07
CA MET A 262 -3.56 5.91 9.20
C MET A 262 -4.38 7.18 8.96
N ALA A 263 -4.60 8.01 9.98
CA ALA A 263 -5.26 9.30 9.81
C ALA A 263 -4.51 10.19 8.81
N THR A 264 -3.18 10.18 8.88
CA THR A 264 -2.32 10.93 7.95
C THR A 264 -2.42 10.40 6.53
N ARG A 265 -2.32 9.08 6.34
CA ARG A 265 -2.48 8.46 5.01
C ARG A 265 -3.88 8.67 4.42
N LEU A 266 -4.93 8.60 5.24
CA LEU A 266 -6.31 8.88 4.81
C LEU A 266 -6.48 10.33 4.33
N TRP A 267 -5.87 11.30 5.03
CA TRP A 267 -5.86 12.69 4.57
C TRP A 267 -5.14 12.84 3.24
N LEU A 268 -3.97 12.20 3.09
CA LEU A 268 -3.17 12.24 1.86
C LEU A 268 -3.89 11.61 0.68
N LEU A 269 -4.54 10.47 0.90
CA LEU A 269 -5.39 9.79 -0.08
C LEU A 269 -6.47 10.73 -0.60
N ARG A 270 -7.23 11.37 0.29
CA ARG A 270 -8.29 12.29 -0.12
C ARG A 270 -7.73 13.48 -0.90
N ARG A 271 -6.56 13.99 -0.48
CA ARG A 271 -5.93 15.11 -1.16
C ARG A 271 -5.48 14.75 -2.58
N LEU A 272 -4.85 13.59 -2.76
CA LEU A 272 -4.45 13.05 -4.05
C LEU A 272 -5.65 12.79 -4.95
N ALA A 273 -6.69 12.13 -4.42
CA ALA A 273 -7.92 11.86 -5.18
C ALA A 273 -8.57 13.15 -5.67
N GLN A 274 -8.64 14.18 -4.82
CA GLN A 274 -9.18 15.49 -5.19
C GLN A 274 -8.36 16.15 -6.32
N GLU A 275 -7.04 16.00 -6.31
CA GLU A 275 -6.18 16.50 -7.38
C GLU A 275 -6.39 15.74 -8.69
N PHE A 276 -6.50 14.42 -8.63
CA PHE A 276 -6.76 13.61 -9.82
C PHE A 276 -8.13 13.90 -10.45
N VAL A 277 -9.14 14.24 -9.65
CA VAL A 277 -10.42 14.76 -10.15
C VAL A 277 -10.23 16.13 -10.82
N SER A 278 -9.41 17.01 -10.24
CA SER A 278 -9.00 18.30 -10.83
C SER A 278 -8.38 18.11 -12.22
N LEU A 279 -7.58 17.05 -12.39
CA LEU A 279 -6.96 16.63 -13.64
C LEU A 279 -7.91 15.87 -14.59
N GLY A 280 -9.21 15.79 -14.27
CA GLY A 280 -10.26 15.25 -15.14
C GLY A 280 -10.60 13.77 -14.94
N SER A 281 -10.09 13.11 -13.89
CA SER A 281 -10.49 11.74 -13.56
C SER A 281 -11.89 11.68 -12.95
N ARG A 282 -12.60 10.57 -13.17
CA ARG A 282 -13.80 10.22 -12.38
C ARG A 282 -13.39 9.97 -10.92
N GLU A 283 -14.27 10.29 -9.98
CA GLU A 283 -13.99 10.28 -8.53
C GLU A 283 -13.53 8.90 -7.99
N ASP A 284 -14.21 7.83 -8.40
CA ASP A 284 -13.89 6.45 -8.02
C ASP A 284 -12.53 6.00 -8.58
N VAL A 285 -12.23 6.36 -9.83
CA VAL A 285 -10.93 6.11 -10.47
C VAL A 285 -9.82 6.89 -9.80
N ALA A 286 -10.06 8.17 -9.51
CA ALA A 286 -9.12 9.02 -8.78
C ALA A 286 -8.82 8.47 -7.39
N THR A 287 -9.86 8.00 -6.68
CA THR A 287 -9.73 7.37 -5.37
C THR A 287 -8.93 6.08 -5.44
N ALA A 288 -9.22 5.22 -6.43
CA ALA A 288 -8.50 3.97 -6.61
C ALA A 288 -7.01 4.17 -6.97
N GLU A 289 -6.70 5.20 -7.78
CA GLU A 289 -5.32 5.55 -8.11
C GLU A 289 -4.59 6.18 -6.91
N ALA A 290 -5.24 7.05 -6.15
CA ALA A 290 -4.70 7.61 -4.91
C ALA A 290 -4.46 6.53 -3.85
N LEU A 291 -5.37 5.57 -3.71
CA LEU A 291 -5.20 4.39 -2.87
C LEU A 291 -3.94 3.61 -3.24
N MET A 292 -3.71 3.39 -4.53
CA MET A 292 -2.51 2.70 -4.99
C MET A 292 -1.22 3.45 -4.59
N ILE A 293 -1.19 4.77 -4.66
CA ILE A 293 -0.05 5.58 -4.18
C ILE A 293 0.16 5.42 -2.69
N VAL A 294 -0.91 5.63 -1.92
CA VAL A 294 -0.84 5.68 -0.46
C VAL A 294 -0.52 4.30 0.13
N ASP A 295 -1.02 3.24 -0.48
CA ASP A 295 -0.71 1.86 -0.09
C ASP A 295 0.72 1.48 -0.48
N LEU A 296 1.17 1.88 -1.69
CA LEU A 296 2.54 1.62 -2.15
C LEU A 296 3.59 2.32 -1.29
N VAL A 297 3.42 3.62 -1.03
CA VAL A 297 4.34 4.39 -0.18
C VAL A 297 4.19 3.96 1.28
N GLY A 298 2.96 3.77 1.75
CA GLY A 298 2.66 3.42 3.14
C GLY A 298 3.19 2.06 3.60
N THR A 299 3.53 1.17 2.66
CA THR A 299 4.12 -0.16 2.91
C THR A 299 5.63 -0.21 2.62
N SER A 300 6.27 0.95 2.51
CA SER A 300 7.71 1.06 2.27
C SER A 300 8.49 1.29 3.57
N GLU A 301 9.73 0.78 3.62
CA GLU A 301 10.65 1.00 4.75
C GLU A 301 10.87 2.50 5.04
N TRP A 302 10.82 3.34 4.01
CA TRP A 302 10.90 4.79 4.17
C TRP A 302 9.78 5.35 5.04
N TRP A 303 8.54 4.90 4.78
CA TRP A 303 7.37 5.32 5.55
C TRP A 303 7.31 4.67 6.94
N GLU A 304 7.79 3.43 7.08
CA GLU A 304 7.98 2.79 8.38
C GLU A 304 8.93 3.61 9.27
N GLY A 305 10.03 4.11 8.69
CA GLY A 305 10.96 5.02 9.37
C GLY A 305 10.33 6.34 9.82
N ILE A 306 9.33 6.85 9.08
CA ILE A 306 8.53 8.02 9.48
C ILE A 306 7.56 7.66 10.61
N THR A 307 6.92 6.49 10.52
CA THR A 307 5.96 5.99 11.52
C THR A 307 6.61 5.86 12.90
N ALA A 308 7.84 5.35 12.94
CA ALA A 308 8.64 5.25 14.16
C ALA A 308 8.87 6.62 14.83
N ARG A 309 8.86 7.72 14.06
CA ARG A 309 9.09 9.09 14.54
C ARG A 309 7.80 9.82 14.94
N LEU A 310 6.61 9.28 14.68
CA LEU A 310 5.35 9.95 15.04
C LEU A 310 5.21 10.05 16.56
N SER A 311 4.86 11.20 17.11
CA SER A 311 4.43 11.27 18.51
C SER A 311 3.09 10.56 18.64
N GLU A 312 2.91 9.76 19.70
CA GLU A 312 1.56 9.38 20.11
C GLU A 312 0.82 10.65 20.54
N ALA A 313 -0.46 10.75 20.18
CA ALA A 313 -1.30 11.84 20.68
C ALA A 313 -1.55 11.65 22.19
N ASP A 314 -1.48 12.76 22.94
CA ASP A 314 -1.82 12.79 24.38
C ASP A 314 -3.29 12.43 24.63
#